data_AF-A0A1F4DLV6-F1
#
_entry.id   AF-A0A1F4DLV6-F1
#
_cell.length_a   1.000
_cell.length_b   1.000
_cell.length_c   1.000
_cell.angle_alpha   90.00
_cell.angle_beta   90.00
_cell.angle_gamma   90.00
#
_symmetry.space_group_name_H-M   'P 1'
#
loop_
_entity.id
_entity.type
_entity.pdbx_description
1 polymer ?
#
loop_
_entity_poly.entity_id
_entity_poly.type
_entity_poly.pdbx_seq_one_letter_code
_entity_poly.pdbx_strand_id
1 'polypeptide(L)' 'MRWNREVARTLQMREIRSRLAGQGLELAGGPPEEFLNLIRRDVEIWKRVVKEAKIKVTD' A
#
# COMPACT_ATOMS: atom_id res chain seq x y z
N MET A 1 13.27 -5.68 11.60
CA MET A 1 12.52 -4.50 12.10
C MET A 1 13.20 -3.14 11.90
N ARG A 2 14.54 -3.01 11.74
CA ARG A 2 15.19 -1.69 11.53
C ARG A 2 14.54 -0.89 10.39
N TRP A 3 14.38 -1.50 9.22
CA TRP A 3 13.81 -0.85 8.05
C TRP A 3 12.38 -0.32 8.25
N ASN A 4 11.47 -1.12 8.79
CA ASN A 4 10.11 -0.67 9.07
C ASN A 4 10.10 0.56 10.01
N ARG A 5 10.94 0.57 11.05
CA ARG A 5 11.06 1.72 11.96
C ARG A 5 11.65 2.95 11.27
N GLU A 6 12.67 2.80 10.44
CA GLU A 6 13.22 3.94 9.68
C GLU A 6 12.17 4.55 8.75
N VAL A 7 11.46 3.70 7.99
CA VAL A 7 10.41 4.15 7.07
C VAL A 7 9.29 4.84 7.85
N ALA A 8 8.82 4.24 8.95
CA ALA A 8 7.79 4.84 9.80
C ALA A 8 8.21 6.22 10.34
N ARG A 9 9.47 6.39 10.76
CA ARG A 9 9.99 7.69 11.19
C ARG A 9 10.02 8.72 10.05
N THR A 10 10.49 8.33 8.88
CA THR A 10 10.55 9.20 7.70
C THR A 10 9.15 9.69 7.28
N LEU A 11 8.14 8.82 7.33
CA LEU A 11 6.75 9.19 7.01
C LEU A 11 6.15 10.22 7.98
N GLN A 12 6.67 10.32 9.21
CA GLN A 12 6.25 11.34 10.18
C GLN A 12 6.90 12.71 9.96
N MET A 13 7.95 12.79 9.12
CA MET A 13 8.59 14.07 8.82
C MET A 13 7.62 14.98 8.07
N ARG A 14 7.49 16.24 8.54
CA ARG A 14 6.56 17.23 7.96
C ARG A 14 6.75 17.42 6.46
N GLU A 15 7.99 17.50 6.01
CA GLU A 15 8.34 17.64 4.59
C GLU A 15 7.83 16.46 3.76
N ILE A 16 8.08 15.23 4.22
CA ILE A 16 7.64 14.01 3.54
C ILE A 16 6.12 13.92 3.51
N ARG A 17 5.45 14.19 4.63
CA ARG A 17 3.99 14.23 4.71
C ARG A 17 3.40 15.23 3.73
N SER A 18 3.95 16.44 3.67
CA SER A 18 3.47 17.50 2.77
C SER A 18 3.67 17.12 1.31
N ARG A 19 4.82 16.53 0.97
CA ARG A 19 5.14 16.08 -0.40
C ARG A 19 4.23 14.95 -0.87
N LEU A 20 3.92 13.99 -0.01
CA LEU A 20 3.06 12.85 -0.35
C LEU A 20 1.58 13.28 -0.42
N ALA A 21 1.13 14.11 0.53
CA ALA A 21 -0.21 14.70 0.47
C ALA A 21 -0.40 15.56 -0.78
N GLY A 22 0.62 16.33 -1.19
CA GLY A 22 0.60 17.10 -2.45
C GLY A 22 0.50 16.26 -3.73
N GLN A 23 0.77 14.95 -3.64
CA GLN A 23 0.56 13.97 -4.72
C GLN A 23 -0.78 13.23 -4.58
N GLY A 24 -1.64 13.61 -3.64
CA GLY A 24 -2.90 12.93 -3.35
C GLY A 24 -2.74 11.59 -2.63
N LEU A 25 -1.58 11.33 -2.02
CA LEU A 25 -1.31 10.08 -1.30
C LEU A 25 -1.71 10.20 0.17
N GLU A 26 -2.38 9.18 0.66
CA GLU A 26 -2.61 8.97 2.08
C GLU A 26 -1.42 8.20 2.67
N LEU A 27 -0.93 8.66 3.82
CA LEU A 27 0.19 7.99 4.48
C LEU A 27 -0.30 6.72 5.17
N ALA A 28 0.18 5.57 4.68
CA ALA A 28 0.10 4.30 5.38
C ALA A 28 1.28 4.12 6.35
N GLY A 29 1.26 3.03 7.12
CA GLY A 29 2.31 2.64 8.06
C GLY A 29 1.91 1.37 8.78
N GLY A 30 2.50 1.12 9.95
CA GLY A 30 2.12 0.01 10.82
C GLY A 30 3.09 -1.17 10.79
N PRO A 31 2.79 -2.22 11.58
CA PRO A 31 3.57 -3.44 11.64
C PRO A 31 3.67 -4.14 10.27
N PRO A 32 4.78 -4.84 9.98
CA PRO A 32 4.91 -5.63 8.75
C PRO A 32 3.77 -6.63 8.50
N GLU A 33 3.17 -7.15 9.58
CA GLU A 33 2.07 -8.10 9.53
C GLU A 33 0.79 -7.49 8.93
N GLU A 34 0.53 -6.20 9.19
CA GLU A 34 -0.60 -5.48 8.57
C GLU A 34 -0.41 -5.37 7.05
N PHE A 35 0.81 -5.10 6.59
CA PHE A 35 1.11 -5.05 5.16
C PHE A 35 0.97 -6.42 4.49
N LEU A 36 1.38 -7.50 5.15
CA LEU A 36 1.15 -8.87 4.66
C LEU A 36 -0.34 -9.19 4.56
N ASN A 37 -1.13 -8.79 5.55
CA ASN A 37 -2.57 -8.99 5.55
C ASN A 37 -3.27 -8.19 4.44
N LEU A 38 -2.81 -6.96 4.17
CA LEU A 38 -3.28 -6.16 3.04
C LEU A 38 -3.05 -6.89 1.71
N ILE A 39 -1.82 -7.37 1.47
CA ILE A 39 -1.48 -8.11 0.23
C ILE A 39 -2.40 -9.32 0.05
N ARG A 40 -2.58 -10.13 1.10
CA ARG A 40 -3.46 -11.32 1.04
C ARG A 40 -4.90 -10.95 0.70
N ARG A 41 -5.44 -9.93 1.37
CA ARG A 41 -6.81 -9.46 1.14
C ARG A 41 -6.98 -8.96 -0.29
N ASP A 42 -6.06 -8.12 -0.75
CA ASP A 42 -6.17 -7.48 -2.06
C ASP A 42 -6.00 -8.51 -3.19
N VAL A 43 -5.11 -9.48 -3.04
CA VAL A 43 -4.97 -10.59 -4.00
C VAL A 43 -6.30 -11.34 -4.17
N GLU A 44 -6.98 -11.69 -3.07
CA GLU A 44 -8.26 -12.40 -3.15
C GLU A 44 -9.36 -11.54 -3.79
N ILE A 45 -9.45 -10.25 -3.41
CA ILE A 45 -10.43 -9.32 -3.99
C ILE A 45 -10.20 -9.17 -5.49
N TRP A 46 -8.98 -8.85 -5.90
CA TRP A 46 -8.69 -8.53 -7.29
C TRP A 46 -8.73 -9.77 -8.19
N LYS A 47 -8.36 -10.95 -7.68
CA LYS A 47 -8.57 -12.22 -8.39
C LYS A 47 -10.04 -12.45 -8.71
N ARG A 48 -10.93 -12.16 -7.76
CA ARG A 48 -12.38 -12.24 -7.97
C ARG A 48 -12.85 -11.23 -9.01
N VAL A 49 -12.43 -9.97 -8.88
CA VAL A 49 -12.80 -8.89 -9.82
C VAL A 49 -12.40 -9.26 -11.25
N VAL A 50 -11.15 -9.68 -11.47
CA VAL A 50 -10.65 -10.08 -12.80
C VAL A 50 -11.49 -11.21 -13.39
N LYS A 51 -11.79 -12.24 -12.59
CA LYS A 51 -12.58 -13.39 -13.03
C LYS A 51 -14.03 -13.01 -13.38
N GLU A 52 -14.69 -12.26 -12.52
CA GLU A 52 -16.11 -11.89 -12.69
C GLU A 52 -16.29 -10.89 -13.83
N ALA A 53 -15.39 -9.90 -13.96
CA ALA A 53 -15.42 -8.91 -15.04
C ALA A 53 -14.80 -9.41 -16.36
N LYS A 54 -14.30 -10.67 -16.40
CA LYS A 54 -13.67 -11.28 -17.58
C LYS A 54 -12.53 -10.43 -18.16
N ILE A 55 -11.78 -9.76 -17.30
CA ILE A 55 -10.66 -8.90 -17.68
C ILE A 55 -9.52 -9.79 -18.19
N LYS A 56 -9.00 -9.45 -19.37
CA LYS A 56 -7.84 -10.11 -19.98
C LYS A 56 -6.77 -9.05 -20.25
N VAL A 57 -5.52 -9.39 -19.98
CA VAL A 57 -4.39 -8.58 -20.46
C VAL A 57 -4.27 -8.83 -21.96
N THR A 58 -4.23 -7.76 -22.74
CA THR A 58 -3.90 -7.80 -24.15
C THR A 58 -2.45 -7.35 -24.31
N ASP A 59 -1.74 -7.94 -25.28
CA ASP A 59 -0.42 -7.46 -25.70
C ASP A 59 -0.46 -6.07 -26.33
#